data_AF-A0A7C2L3N4-F1
#
_entry.id   AF-A0A7C2L3N4-F1
#
_cell.length_a   1.000
_cell.length_b   1.000
_cell.length_c   1.000
_cell.angle_alpha   90.00
_cell.angle_beta   90.00
_cell.angle_gamma   90.00
#
_symmetry.space_group_name_H-M   'P 1'
#
loop_
_entity.id
_entity.type
_entity.pdbx_description
1 polymer ?
#
loop_
_entity_poly.entity_id
_entity_poly.type
_entity_poly.pdbx_seq_one_letter_code
_entity_poly.pdbx_strand_id
1 'polypeptide(L)'
;LLSDGFAEIPELNDLTIKISGCMNSCGQHHIADIGFYGASSEVAGRALPQYVLLIGGHTGIEQVRFGRAVARIPAQRAPEALARVLALYRDERQEGESFRGFVARVGLERFREALAPLQQTPTFEEAPELYRDLGAEDALFRAEIGPGECAA
;
A
#
# COMPACT_ATOMS: atom_id res chain seq x y z
N LEU A 1 4.05 -2.53 15.00
CA LEU A 1 4.15 -3.72 14.13
C LEU A 1 4.60 -4.96 14.90
N LEU A 2 5.82 -5.01 15.47
CA LEU A 2 6.28 -6.19 16.24
C LEU A 2 5.53 -6.40 17.57
N SER A 3 4.96 -5.33 18.14
CA SER A 3 4.14 -5.34 19.35
C SER A 3 2.68 -5.76 19.14
N ASP A 4 2.23 -5.94 17.90
CA ASP A 4 0.79 -5.99 17.56
C ASP A 4 0.26 -7.43 17.41
N GLY A 5 1.02 -8.41 17.91
CA GLY A 5 0.69 -9.85 17.85
C GLY A 5 0.96 -10.51 16.50
N PHE A 6 1.46 -9.79 15.48
CA PHE A 6 1.70 -10.35 14.14
C PHE A 6 2.77 -11.46 14.12
N ALA A 7 3.70 -11.45 15.08
CA ALA A 7 4.71 -12.51 15.21
C ALA A 7 4.10 -13.89 15.55
N GLU A 8 2.86 -13.90 16.07
CA GLU A 8 2.15 -15.12 16.47
C GLU A 8 1.28 -15.70 15.33
N ILE A 9 1.35 -15.15 14.13
CA ILE A 9 0.61 -15.61 12.94
C ILE A 9 1.62 -16.21 11.95
N PRO A 10 1.88 -17.53 12.00
CA PRO A 10 2.87 -18.18 11.14
C PRO A 10 2.63 -17.94 9.65
N GLU A 11 1.38 -17.80 9.24
CA GLU A 11 0.97 -17.60 7.85
C GLU A 11 1.40 -16.24 7.29
N LEU A 12 1.82 -15.28 8.14
CA LEU A 12 2.42 -14.03 7.69
C LEU A 12 3.87 -14.19 7.21
N ASN A 13 4.54 -15.29 7.51
CA ASN A 13 5.94 -15.51 7.09
C ASN A 13 6.08 -15.61 5.57
N ASP A 14 5.05 -16.09 4.88
CA ASP A 14 5.02 -16.22 3.42
C ASP A 14 4.43 -14.98 2.72
N LEU A 15 4.03 -13.96 3.49
CA LEU A 15 3.45 -12.73 2.97
C LEU A 15 4.51 -11.89 2.26
N THR A 16 4.27 -11.54 1.00
CA THR A 16 5.15 -10.63 0.25
C THR A 16 4.62 -9.20 0.25
N ILE A 17 5.46 -8.27 0.69
CA ILE A 17 5.20 -6.83 0.61
C ILE A 17 6.24 -6.20 -0.31
N LYS A 18 5.80 -5.52 -1.37
CA LYS A 18 6.70 -4.87 -2.33
C LYS A 18 6.24 -3.44 -2.63
N ILE A 19 7.21 -2.54 -2.78
CA ILE A 19 6.98 -1.11 -3.00
C ILE A 19 7.77 -0.61 -4.20
N SER A 20 7.24 0.39 -4.90
CA SER A 20 7.98 1.15 -5.91
C SER A 20 7.67 2.63 -5.81
N GLY A 21 8.63 3.49 -6.15
CA GLY A 21 8.44 4.94 -6.15
C GLY A 21 7.50 5.43 -7.25
N CYS A 22 7.24 4.63 -8.29
CA CYS A 22 6.35 4.96 -9.39
C CYS A 22 5.68 3.70 -9.97
N MET A 23 4.78 3.90 -10.93
CA MET A 23 4.00 2.82 -11.58
C MET A 23 4.83 1.86 -12.44
N ASN A 24 6.10 2.16 -12.72
CA ASN A 24 6.96 1.33 -13.59
C ASN A 24 7.37 -0.01 -12.97
N SER A 25 7.04 -0.25 -11.70
CA SER A 25 7.15 -1.57 -11.06
C SER A 25 8.56 -2.18 -11.04
N CYS A 26 9.62 -1.36 -10.98
CA CYS A 26 10.99 -1.85 -10.83
C CYS A 26 11.16 -2.64 -9.50
N GLY A 27 10.32 -2.41 -8.48
CA GLY A 27 10.22 -3.22 -7.26
C GLY A 27 9.21 -4.38 -7.30
N GLN A 28 8.60 -4.68 -8.46
CA GLN A 28 7.65 -5.77 -8.68
C GLN A 28 6.37 -5.74 -7.81
N HIS A 29 5.84 -4.56 -7.50
CA HIS A 29 4.66 -4.41 -6.64
C HIS A 29 3.39 -5.08 -7.17
N HIS A 30 3.26 -5.26 -8.49
CA HIS A 30 2.07 -5.92 -9.08
C HIS A 30 1.95 -7.40 -8.75
N ILE A 31 3.04 -8.07 -8.32
CA ILE A 31 3.05 -9.51 -8.04
C ILE A 31 3.31 -9.80 -6.55
N ALA A 32 3.09 -8.82 -5.68
CA ALA A 32 3.14 -9.00 -4.23
C ALA A 32 1.75 -9.17 -3.64
N ASP A 33 1.68 -9.89 -2.52
CA ASP A 33 0.44 -10.06 -1.76
C ASP A 33 -0.11 -8.69 -1.35
N ILE A 34 0.79 -7.79 -0.94
CA ILE A 34 0.54 -6.37 -0.70
C ILE A 34 1.55 -5.54 -1.50
N GLY A 35 1.07 -4.82 -2.50
CA GLY A 35 1.88 -3.97 -3.36
C GLY A 35 1.64 -2.49 -3.13
N PHE A 36 2.68 -1.66 -3.20
CA PHE A 36 2.56 -0.20 -3.19
C PHE A 36 3.27 0.39 -4.41
N TYR A 37 2.66 1.40 -5.04
CA TYR A 37 3.38 2.24 -6.01
C TYR A 37 3.08 3.72 -5.82
N GLY A 38 4.12 4.54 -5.97
CA GLY A 38 4.02 5.98 -5.79
C GLY A 38 3.20 6.65 -6.89
N ALA A 39 2.41 7.63 -6.47
CA ALA A 39 1.57 8.48 -7.28
C ALA A 39 1.51 9.89 -6.65
N SER A 40 0.94 10.84 -7.36
CA SER A 40 0.63 12.17 -6.79
C SER A 40 -0.65 12.72 -7.40
N SER A 41 -1.35 13.54 -6.62
CA SER A 41 -2.49 14.34 -7.10
C SER A 41 -2.25 15.80 -6.78
N GLU A 42 -2.93 16.69 -7.51
CA GLU A 42 -2.97 18.11 -7.16
C GLU A 42 -4.15 18.37 -6.24
N VAL A 43 -3.89 19.04 -5.12
CA VAL A 43 -4.90 19.48 -4.15
C VAL A 43 -4.63 20.95 -3.83
N ALA A 44 -5.55 21.83 -4.21
CA ALA A 44 -5.44 23.27 -4.04
C ALA A 44 -4.10 23.85 -4.59
N GLY A 45 -3.69 23.41 -5.79
CA GLY A 45 -2.46 23.89 -6.45
C GLY A 45 -1.16 23.34 -5.85
N ARG A 46 -1.22 22.36 -4.96
CA ARG A 46 -0.05 21.69 -4.37
C ARG A 46 -0.07 20.20 -4.68
N ALA A 47 1.11 19.65 -4.98
CA ALA A 47 1.28 18.21 -5.20
C ALA A 47 1.21 17.46 -3.85
N LEU A 48 0.23 16.57 -3.72
CA LEU A 48 0.08 15.66 -2.59
C LEU A 48 0.71 14.30 -2.98
N PRO A 49 1.80 13.86 -2.32
CA PRO A 49 2.37 12.54 -2.54
C PRO A 49 1.43 11.45 -2.02
N GLN A 50 1.28 10.39 -2.80
CA GLN A 50 0.36 9.30 -2.51
C GLN A 50 0.98 7.94 -2.85
N TYR A 51 0.45 6.89 -2.25
CA TYR A 51 0.62 5.53 -2.73
C TYR A 51 -0.72 4.97 -3.22
N VAL A 52 -0.65 4.17 -4.27
CA VAL A 52 -1.73 3.23 -4.60
C VAL A 52 -1.37 1.88 -3.99
N LEU A 53 -2.29 1.35 -3.20
CA LEU A 53 -2.18 0.05 -2.55
C LEU A 53 -2.88 -1.02 -3.39
N LEU A 54 -2.14 -2.10 -3.67
CA LEU A 54 -2.57 -3.29 -4.38
C LEU A 54 -2.69 -4.47 -3.42
N ILE A 55 -3.70 -5.30 -3.60
CA ILE A 55 -3.89 -6.54 -2.83
C ILE A 55 -4.06 -7.74 -3.78
N GLY A 56 -3.49 -8.88 -3.39
CA GLY A 56 -3.76 -10.19 -3.98
C GLY A 56 -2.87 -10.56 -5.17
N GLY A 57 -1.74 -9.87 -5.36
CA GLY A 57 -0.74 -10.28 -6.33
C GLY A 57 0.09 -11.46 -5.81
N HIS A 58 0.48 -12.38 -6.69
CA HIS A 58 1.50 -13.38 -6.38
C HIS A 58 1.98 -14.08 -7.66
N THR A 59 3.17 -14.67 -7.59
CA THR A 59 3.66 -15.63 -8.57
C THR A 59 3.82 -17.00 -7.92
N GLY A 60 3.44 -18.04 -8.64
CA GLY A 60 3.60 -19.43 -8.23
C GLY A 60 3.63 -20.32 -9.47
N ILE A 61 4.07 -21.57 -9.29
CA ILE A 61 4.19 -22.54 -10.38
C ILE A 61 2.82 -22.79 -11.05
N GLU A 62 1.76 -22.85 -10.26
CA GLU A 62 0.43 -23.22 -10.74
C GLU A 62 -0.46 -22.00 -11.04
N GLN A 63 -0.23 -20.86 -10.38
CA GLN A 63 -1.06 -19.66 -10.52
C GLN A 63 -0.24 -18.37 -10.40
N VAL A 64 -0.54 -17.44 -11.30
CA VAL A 64 -0.05 -16.06 -11.27
C VAL A 64 -1.26 -15.14 -11.18
N ARG A 65 -1.22 -14.19 -10.24
CA ARG A 65 -2.23 -13.15 -10.10
C ARG A 65 -1.57 -11.80 -9.98
N PHE A 66 -2.15 -10.81 -10.65
CA PHE A 66 -1.78 -9.41 -10.46
C PHE A 66 -2.58 -8.81 -9.31
N GLY A 67 -1.89 -8.07 -8.45
CA GLY A 67 -2.50 -7.27 -7.40
C GLY A 67 -3.45 -6.24 -7.97
N ARG A 68 -4.52 -5.96 -7.25
CA ARG A 68 -5.58 -5.06 -7.67
C ARG A 68 -5.67 -3.87 -6.73
N ALA A 69 -5.84 -2.68 -7.29
CA ALA A 69 -5.93 -1.46 -6.52
C ALA A 69 -7.16 -1.48 -5.59
N VAL A 70 -6.92 -1.23 -4.32
CA VAL A 70 -7.95 -1.15 -3.27
C VAL A 70 -8.01 0.22 -2.61
N ALA A 71 -6.93 1.00 -2.64
CA ALA A 71 -6.91 2.35 -2.09
C ALA A 71 -5.85 3.22 -2.74
N ARG A 72 -6.12 4.53 -2.75
CA ARG A 72 -5.14 5.58 -3.02
C ARG A 72 -5.07 6.50 -1.82
N ILE A 73 -3.92 6.56 -1.15
CA ILE A 73 -3.75 7.18 0.16
C ILE A 73 -2.58 8.17 0.16
N PRO A 74 -2.63 9.26 0.94
CA PRO A 74 -1.45 10.08 1.22
C PRO A 74 -0.25 9.24 1.63
N ALA A 75 0.95 9.56 1.13
CA ALA A 75 2.13 8.73 1.33
C ALA A 75 2.44 8.49 2.81
N GLN A 76 2.32 9.53 3.64
CA GLN A 76 2.45 9.48 5.10
C GLN A 76 1.55 8.44 5.79
N ARG A 77 0.42 8.08 5.18
CA ARG A 77 -0.53 7.09 5.72
C ARG A 77 -0.24 5.65 5.30
N ALA A 78 0.80 5.40 4.49
CA ALA A 78 1.13 4.04 4.05
C ALA A 78 1.43 3.05 5.19
N PRO A 79 2.19 3.43 6.27
CA PRO A 79 2.38 2.54 7.41
C PRO A 79 1.07 2.19 8.13
N GLU A 80 0.18 3.17 8.30
CA GLU A 80 -1.15 2.94 8.90
C GLU A 80 -2.01 2.03 8.03
N ALA A 81 -2.00 2.24 6.71
CA ALA A 81 -2.74 1.39 5.78
C ALA A 81 -2.26 -0.07 5.82
N LEU A 82 -0.94 -0.29 5.86
CA LEU A 82 -0.38 -1.63 6.02
C LEU A 82 -0.84 -2.25 7.35
N ALA A 83 -0.75 -1.50 8.45
CA ALA A 83 -1.20 -1.98 9.76
C ALA A 83 -2.69 -2.36 9.75
N ARG A 84 -3.56 -1.58 9.09
CA ARG A 84 -4.99 -1.89 8.94
C ARG A 84 -5.24 -3.15 8.12
N VAL A 85 -4.49 -3.37 7.04
CA VAL A 85 -4.58 -4.59 6.24
C VAL A 85 -4.19 -5.82 7.05
N LEU A 86 -3.08 -5.74 7.79
CA LEU A 86 -2.60 -6.85 8.62
C LEU A 86 -3.53 -7.11 9.81
N ALA A 87 -4.07 -6.06 10.43
CA ALA A 87 -5.07 -6.18 11.50
C ALA A 87 -6.36 -6.84 10.98
N LEU A 88 -6.86 -6.40 9.82
CA LEU A 88 -8.03 -7.00 9.18
C LEU A 88 -7.83 -8.50 8.95
N TYR A 89 -6.66 -8.90 8.44
CA TYR A 89 -6.32 -10.31 8.28
C TYR A 89 -6.26 -11.04 9.63
N ARG A 90 -5.54 -10.50 10.62
CA ARG A 90 -5.44 -11.11 11.95
C ARG A 90 -6.82 -11.34 12.58
N ASP A 91 -7.71 -10.36 12.46
CA ASP A 91 -8.97 -10.33 13.19
C ASP A 91 -10.07 -11.16 12.49
N GLU A 92 -10.03 -11.29 11.16
CA GLU A 92 -11.08 -11.95 10.37
C GLU A 92 -10.65 -13.27 9.70
N ARG A 93 -9.37 -13.67 9.82
CA ARG A 93 -8.90 -14.97 9.29
C ARG A 93 -9.50 -16.14 10.04
N GLN A 94 -9.56 -17.28 9.36
CA GLN A 94 -9.81 -18.57 9.99
C GLN A 94 -8.50 -19.19 10.49
N GLU A 95 -8.58 -20.16 11.38
CA GLU A 95 -7.41 -20.89 11.87
C GLU A 95 -6.70 -21.62 10.70
N GLY A 96 -5.38 -21.48 10.59
CA GLY A 96 -4.59 -22.02 9.48
C GLY A 96 -4.79 -21.36 8.12
N GLU A 97 -5.64 -20.34 8.01
CA GLU A 97 -5.91 -19.66 6.73
C GLU A 97 -4.74 -18.76 6.35
N SER A 98 -4.23 -18.90 5.12
CA SER A 98 -3.21 -18.01 4.57
C SER A 98 -3.78 -16.66 4.13
N PHE A 99 -2.92 -15.63 4.02
CA PHE A 99 -3.35 -14.31 3.53
C PHE A 99 -4.03 -14.37 2.15
N ARG A 100 -3.51 -15.22 1.24
CA ARG A 100 -4.10 -15.42 -0.09
C ARG A 100 -5.48 -16.08 -0.01
N GLY A 101 -5.63 -17.08 0.86
CA GLY A 101 -6.92 -17.72 1.14
C GLY A 101 -7.93 -16.72 1.69
N PHE A 102 -7.49 -15.90 2.65
CA PHE A 102 -8.29 -14.82 3.22
C PHE A 102 -8.76 -13.83 2.14
N VAL A 103 -7.86 -13.30 1.32
CA VAL A 103 -8.20 -12.38 0.21
C VAL A 103 -9.21 -13.01 -0.75
N ALA A 104 -9.04 -14.30 -1.08
CA ALA A 104 -9.97 -15.01 -1.96
C ALA A 104 -11.36 -15.18 -1.33
N ARG A 105 -11.44 -15.38 0.00
CA ARG A 105 -12.70 -15.58 0.73
C ARG A 105 -13.45 -14.28 1.00
N VAL A 106 -12.77 -13.25 1.51
CA VAL A 106 -13.43 -11.99 1.91
C VAL A 106 -13.60 -11.01 0.75
N GLY A 107 -12.80 -11.17 -0.30
CA GLY A 107 -12.84 -10.31 -1.48
C GLY A 107 -12.23 -8.93 -1.25
N LEU A 108 -11.99 -8.22 -2.37
CA LEU A 108 -11.28 -6.94 -2.35
C LEU A 108 -12.09 -5.79 -1.74
N GLU A 109 -13.42 -5.84 -1.79
CA GLU A 109 -14.27 -4.78 -1.22
C GLU A 109 -14.06 -4.60 0.28
N ARG A 110 -13.83 -5.70 1.02
CA ARG A 110 -13.57 -5.64 2.45
C ARG A 110 -12.33 -4.79 2.77
N PHE A 111 -11.29 -4.89 1.94
CA PHE A 111 -10.09 -4.05 2.05
C PHE A 111 -10.38 -2.58 1.70
N ARG A 112 -11.22 -2.33 0.67
CA ARG A 112 -11.61 -0.95 0.32
C ARG A 112 -12.35 -0.26 1.45
N GLU A 113 -13.27 -0.97 2.09
CA GLU A 113 -14.00 -0.49 3.28
C GLU A 113 -13.05 -0.16 4.44
N ALA A 114 -12.14 -1.09 4.76
CA ALA A 114 -11.19 -0.91 5.86
C ALA A 114 -10.23 0.27 5.64
N LEU A 115 -9.93 0.58 4.38
CA LEU A 115 -9.00 1.64 3.98
C LEU A 115 -9.68 2.97 3.60
N ALA A 116 -10.99 2.98 3.41
CA ALA A 116 -11.76 4.19 3.03
C ALA A 116 -11.45 5.41 3.91
N PRO A 117 -11.33 5.29 5.25
CA PRO A 117 -10.98 6.44 6.10
C PRO A 117 -9.62 7.08 5.78
N LEU A 118 -8.68 6.35 5.17
CA LEU A 118 -7.33 6.86 4.91
C LEU A 118 -7.19 7.61 3.58
N GLN A 119 -8.21 7.55 2.72
CA GLN A 119 -8.14 8.10 1.35
C GLN A 119 -8.43 9.60 1.28
N GLN A 120 -8.72 10.24 2.41
CA GLN A 120 -9.00 11.68 2.47
C GLN A 120 -7.76 12.49 2.06
N THR A 121 -7.98 13.49 1.20
CA THR A 121 -6.96 14.41 0.67
C THR A 121 -7.26 15.84 1.14
N PRO A 122 -7.06 16.14 2.43
CA PRO A 122 -7.21 17.50 2.95
C PRO A 122 -6.19 18.44 2.28
N THR A 123 -6.49 19.74 2.33
CA THR A 123 -5.60 20.79 1.84
C THR A 123 -4.32 20.90 2.68
N PHE A 124 -3.32 21.63 2.18
CA PHE A 124 -2.07 21.85 2.89
C PHE A 124 -2.27 22.60 4.21
N GLU A 125 -3.23 23.51 4.24
CA GLU A 125 -3.58 24.30 5.41
C GLU A 125 -4.20 23.44 6.52
N GLU A 126 -4.91 22.37 6.14
CA GLU A 126 -5.56 21.44 7.07
C GLU A 126 -4.61 20.34 7.58
N ALA A 127 -3.68 19.87 6.74
CA ALA A 127 -2.78 18.74 7.05
C ALA A 127 -1.41 18.87 6.35
N PRO A 128 -0.57 19.83 6.77
CA PRO A 128 0.70 20.14 6.10
C PRO A 128 1.70 18.99 6.10
N GLU A 129 1.62 18.08 7.07
CA GLU A 129 2.46 16.89 7.18
C GLU A 129 2.30 15.94 5.99
N LEU A 130 1.10 15.87 5.39
CA LEU A 130 0.82 14.97 4.26
C LEU A 130 1.52 15.39 2.97
N TYR A 131 1.99 16.63 2.90
CA TYR A 131 2.68 17.22 1.74
C TYR A 131 4.21 17.14 1.86
N ARG A 132 4.74 16.47 2.89
CA ARG A 132 6.17 16.22 3.06
C ARG A 132 6.52 14.83 2.53
N ASP A 133 7.72 14.70 2.00
CA ASP A 133 8.25 13.39 1.65
C ASP A 133 8.52 12.55 2.92
N LEU A 134 8.34 11.23 2.81
CA LEU A 134 8.55 10.30 3.90
C LEU A 134 10.04 10.26 4.28
N GLY A 135 10.36 10.74 5.48
CA GLY A 135 11.74 10.80 5.98
C GLY A 135 12.51 12.07 5.63
N ALA A 136 11.88 13.03 4.93
CA ALA A 136 12.46 14.36 4.75
C ALA A 136 12.18 15.23 5.99
N GLU A 137 13.22 15.90 6.51
CA GLU A 137 13.08 16.73 7.71
C GLU A 137 12.22 17.98 7.42
N ASP A 138 12.50 18.72 6.35
CA ASP A 138 11.81 20.00 6.05
C ASP A 138 11.48 20.25 4.58
N ALA A 139 11.61 19.26 3.71
CA ALA A 139 11.31 19.42 2.28
C ALA A 139 9.84 19.10 1.97
N LEU A 140 9.14 20.08 1.40
CA LEU A 140 7.85 19.82 0.73
C LEU A 140 8.07 18.93 -0.48
N PHE A 141 7.13 18.00 -0.70
CA PHE A 141 7.13 17.13 -1.85
C PHE A 141 7.02 17.96 -3.14
N ARG A 142 7.81 17.58 -4.15
CA ARG A 142 7.75 18.12 -5.50
C ARG A 142 7.63 16.96 -6.46
N ALA A 143 6.61 17.01 -7.32
CA ALA A 143 6.48 16.04 -8.40
C ALA A 143 7.46 16.41 -9.51
N GLU A 144 8.55 15.66 -9.63
CA GLU A 144 9.54 15.82 -10.71
C GLU A 144 9.47 14.59 -11.62
N ILE A 145 9.36 14.81 -12.93
CA ILE A 145 9.39 13.75 -13.94
C ILE A 145 10.81 13.70 -14.49
N GLY A 146 11.58 12.70 -14.06
CA GLY A 146 12.89 12.38 -14.62
C GLY A 146 12.82 11.35 -15.75
N PRO A 147 13.89 11.22 -16.56
CA PRO A 147 14.02 10.09 -17.48
C PRO A 147 13.98 8.77 -16.69
N GLY A 148 13.27 7.77 -17.21
CA GLY A 148 13.16 6.48 -16.53
C GLY A 148 14.50 5.77 -16.48
N GLU A 149 15.03 5.51 -15.29
CA GLU A 149 16.30 4.79 -15.10
C GLU A 149 16.24 3.34 -15.62
N CYS A 150 15.04 2.76 -15.66
CA CYS A 150 14.77 1.41 -16.17
C CYS A 150 14.63 1.39 -17.73
N ALA A 151 14.81 2.53 -18.43
CA ALA A 151 14.69 2.67 -19.90
C ALA A 151 15.99 3.18 -20.57
N ALA A 152 17.11 3.16 -19.84
CA ALA A 152 18.42 3.57 -20.33
C ALA A 152 19.12 2.47 -21.16
#